data_AF-A0A5B2WNT4-F1
#
_entry.id   AF-A0A5B2WNT4-F1
#
_cell.length_a   1.000
_cell.length_b   1.000
_cell.length_c   1.000
_cell.angle_alpha   90.00
_cell.angle_beta   90.00
_cell.angle_gamma   90.00
#
_symmetry.space_group_name_H-M   'P 1'
#
loop_
_entity.id
_entity.type
_entity.pdbx_description
1 polymer ?
#
loop_
_entity_poly.entity_id
_entity_poly.type
_entity_poly.pdbx_seq_one_letter_code
_entity_poly.pdbx_strand_id
1 'polypeptide(L)' 'MINDRATWRIACRDVFGREQTLLIKFVGERRIVVATPPGEAAYLDAPALHALREVLSSPWLTGQVTS' A
#
# COMPACT_ATOMS: atom_id res chain seq x y z
N MET A 1 -14.54 5.47 -10.13
CA MET A 1 -14.23 6.37 -9.01
C MET A 1 -13.19 5.68 -8.13
N ILE A 2 -12.04 6.31 -7.89
CA ILE A 2 -11.12 5.90 -6.83
C ILE A 2 -11.80 6.30 -5.53
N ASN A 3 -12.04 5.35 -4.62
CA ASN A 3 -12.66 5.64 -3.34
C ASN A 3 -11.57 6.21 -2.42
N ASP A 4 -11.55 7.52 -2.22
CA ASP A 4 -10.48 8.23 -1.49
C ASP A 4 -10.37 7.80 -0.02
N ARG A 5 -11.40 7.11 0.51
CA ARG A 5 -11.51 6.65 1.90
C ARG A 5 -10.54 5.54 2.30
N ALA A 6 -9.86 4.91 1.35
CA ALA A 6 -8.99 3.76 1.58
C ALA A 6 -7.62 4.00 0.95
N THR A 7 -6.91 5.01 1.46
CA THR A 7 -5.51 5.28 1.11
C THR A 7 -4.62 4.99 2.32
N TRP A 8 -3.76 3.98 2.21
CA TRP A 8 -2.72 3.68 3.20
C TRP A 8 -1.39 4.28 2.77
N ARG A 9 -0.61 4.69 3.77
CA ARG A 9 0.73 5.23 3.62
C ARG A 9 1.67 4.34 4.40
N ILE A 10 2.65 3.76 3.71
CA ILE A 10 3.71 2.97 4.36
C ILE A 10 5.00 3.76 4.23
N ALA A 11 5.62 4.07 5.38
CA ALA A 11 6.95 4.64 5.40
C ALA A 11 7.96 3.62 4.86
N CYS A 12 8.79 4.04 3.93
CA CYS A 12 9.81 3.21 3.30
C CYS A 12 10.99 4.07 2.88
N ARG A 13 11.93 3.48 2.13
CA ARG A 13 13.04 4.23 1.53
C ARG A 13 13.04 4.07 0.02
N ASP A 14 13.64 5.00 -0.71
CA ASP A 14 13.95 4.80 -2.13
C ASP A 14 15.19 3.89 -2.30
N VAL A 15 15.56 3.61 -3.55
CA VAL A 15 16.77 2.82 -3.88
C VAL A 15 18.09 3.47 -3.43
N PHE A 16 18.06 4.76 -3.05
CA PHE A 16 19.20 5.51 -2.54
C PHE A 16 19.16 5.65 -1.00
N GLY A 17 18.20 5.02 -0.32
CA GLY A 17 18.07 5.04 1.13
C GLY A 17 17.40 6.30 1.70
N ARG A 18 16.87 7.19 0.86
CA ARG A 18 16.14 8.39 1.28
C ARG A 18 14.74 8.02 1.74
N GLU A 19 14.22 8.74 2.74
CA GLU A 19 12.86 8.49 3.23
C GLU A 19 11.82 8.73 2.13
N GLN A 20 10.85 7.84 2.05
CA GLN A 20 9.79 7.88 1.06
C GLN A 20 8.50 7.31 1.66
N THR A 21 7.38 7.53 0.97
CA THR A 21 6.09 6.91 1.30
C THR A 21 5.58 6.08 0.12
N LEU A 22 5.30 4.81 0.37
CA LEU A 22 4.50 3.97 -0.51
C LEU A 22 3.02 4.24 -0.28
N LEU A 23 2.28 4.51 -1.35
CA LEU A 23 0.84 4.74 -1.32
C LEU A 23 0.12 3.48 -1.76
N ILE A 24 -0.89 3.06 -1.00
CA ILE A 24 -1.77 1.96 -1.38
C ILE A 24 -3.18 2.52 -1.46
N LYS A 25 -3.85 2.37 -2.60
CA LYS A 25 -5.20 2.88 -2.83
C LYS A 25 -6.12 1.78 -3.35
N PHE A 26 -7.35 1.74 -2.86
CA PHE A 26 -8.37 0.84 -3.39
C PHE A 26 -8.98 1.35 -4.71
N VAL A 27 -9.13 0.45 -5.70
CA VAL A 27 -9.64 0.77 -7.04
C VAL A 27 -10.70 -0.25 -7.47
N GLY A 28 -11.93 -0.06 -6.98
CA GLY A 28 -13.06 -0.96 -7.22
C GLY A 28 -12.94 -2.28 -6.46
N GLU A 29 -13.93 -3.17 -6.61
CA GLU A 29 -14.36 -4.11 -5.57
C GLU A 29 -13.31 -5.06 -4.96
N ARG A 30 -12.16 -5.33 -5.59
CA ARG A 30 -11.10 -6.20 -5.04
C ARG A 30 -9.71 -5.87 -5.59
N ARG A 31 -9.47 -4.61 -5.96
CA ARG A 31 -8.20 -4.22 -6.58
C ARG A 31 -7.58 -3.07 -5.81
N ILE A 32 -6.26 -3.05 -5.79
CA ILE A 32 -5.48 -1.95 -5.25
C ILE A 32 -4.47 -1.48 -6.28
N VAL A 33 -4.11 -0.21 -6.14
CA VAL A 33 -2.93 0.37 -6.76
C VAL A 33 -1.92 0.59 -5.65
N VAL A 34 -0.72 0.06 -5.86
CA VAL A 34 0.46 0.37 -5.06
C VAL A 34 1.29 1.33 -5.88
N ALA A 35 1.54 2.52 -5.35
CA ALA A 35 2.19 3.60 -6.07
C ALA A 35 3.29 4.25 -5.25
N THR A 36 4.39 4.54 -5.92
CA THR A 36 5.44 5.47 -5.51
C THR A 36 5.26 6.79 -6.28
N PRO A 37 5.94 7.87 -5.87
CA PRO A 37 6.11 9.04 -6.72
C PRO A 37 6.58 8.67 -8.14
N PRO A 38 6.15 9.40 -9.18
CA PRO A 38 6.51 9.10 -10.56
C PRO A 38 8.02 9.03 -10.77
N GLY A 39 8.49 7.97 -11.44
CA GLY A 39 9.92 7.77 -11.72
C GLY A 39 10.73 7.24 -10.54
N GLU A 40 10.11 6.99 -9.39
CA GLU A 40 10.78 6.50 -8.20
C GLU A 40 10.38 5.05 -7.90
N ALA A 41 11.31 4.28 -7.36
CA ALA A 41 11.06 2.94 -6.83
C ALA A 41 11.31 2.95 -5.32
N ALA A 42 10.43 2.29 -4.57
CA ALA A 42 10.57 2.11 -3.13
C ALA A 42 11.27 0.77 -2.84
N TYR A 43 12.26 0.83 -1.97
CA TYR A 43 12.79 -0.33 -1.27
C TYR A 43 11.97 -0.57 0.00
N LEU A 44 11.53 -1.81 0.19
CA LEU A 44 10.84 -2.23 1.41
C LEU A 44 11.81 -3.01 2.28
N ASP A 45 12.16 -2.43 3.42
CA ASP A 45 12.81 -3.16 4.50
C ASP A 45 11.82 -4.09 5.21
N ALA A 46 12.30 -4.89 6.16
CA ALA A 46 11.46 -5.86 6.85
C ALA A 46 10.23 -5.21 7.55
N PRO A 47 10.35 -4.06 8.25
CA PRO A 47 9.20 -3.35 8.78
C PRO A 47 8.19 -2.90 7.71
N ALA A 48 8.65 -2.28 6.63
CA ALA A 48 7.76 -1.80 5.57
C ALA A 48 7.07 -2.96 4.82
N LEU A 49 7.79 -4.07 4.60
CA LEU A 49 7.23 -5.29 4.02
C LEU A 49 6.16 -5.91 4.93
N HIS A 50 6.40 -5.93 6.25
CA HIS A 50 5.41 -6.39 7.21
C HIS A 50 4.14 -5.52 7.16
N ALA A 51 4.28 -4.20 7.18
CA ALA A 51 3.16 -3.27 7.07
C ALA A 51 2.36 -3.47 5.77
N LEU A 52 3.05 -3.74 4.65
CA LEU A 52 2.39 -4.04 3.39
C LEU A 52 1.56 -5.33 3.50
N ARG A 53 2.12 -6.39 4.08
CA ARG A 53 1.40 -7.66 4.28
C ARG A 53 0.15 -7.50 5.13
N GLU A 54 0.20 -6.70 6.19
CA GLU A 54 -0.97 -6.40 7.02
C GLU A 54 -2.07 -5.71 6.22
N VAL A 55 -1.72 -4.70 5.41
CA VAL A 55 -2.68 -4.04 4.51
C VAL A 55 -3.26 -5.04 3.52
N LEU A 56 -2.43 -5.87 2.88
CA LEU A 56 -2.86 -6.86 1.88
C LEU A 56 -3.71 -7.99 2.45
N SER A 57 -3.50 -8.35 3.72
CA SER A 57 -4.24 -9.40 4.42
C SER A 57 -5.57 -8.90 4.98
N SER A 58 -5.83 -7.60 4.84
CA SER A 58 -6.97 -6.99 5.48
C SER A 58 -8.31 -7.49 4.89
N PRO A 59 -9.34 -7.72 5.73
CA PRO A 59 -10.58 -8.40 5.32
C PRO A 59 -11.34 -7.74 4.16
N TRP A 60 -11.18 -6.42 4.00
CA TRP A 60 -11.78 -5.64 2.91
C TRP A 60 -11.12 -5.91 1.54
N LEU A 61 -9.91 -6.45 1.47
CA LEU A 61 -9.29 -6.92 0.21
C LEU A 61 -9.59 -8.38 -0.10
N THR A 62 -9.56 -9.22 0.93
CA THR A 62 -9.78 -10.65 0.77
C THR A 62 -11.25 -10.98 0.48
N GLY A 63 -12.16 -10.02 0.68
CA GLY A 63 -13.60 -10.17 0.46
C GLY A 63 -14.32 -10.86 1.62
N GLN A 64 -13.69 -10.90 2.79
CA GLN A 64 -14.33 -11.35 4.02
C GLN A 64 -14.93 -10.15 4.74
N VAL A 65 -16.16 -9.80 4.37
CA VAL A 65 -17.03 -9.06 5.28
C VAL A 65 -17.49 -10.08 6.32
N THR A 66 -16.84 -10.10 7.48
CA THR A 66 -17.37 -10.80 8.64
C THR A 66 -18.70 -10.15 8.99
N SER A 67 -19.79 -10.89 8.75
CA SER A 67 -21.14 -10.53 9.18
C SER A 67 -21.27 -10.51 10.69
#